data_AF-A0A0Q8GT84-F1
#
_entry.id   AF-A0A0Q8GT84-F1
#
_cell.length_a   1.000
_cell.length_b   1.000
_cell.length_c   1.000
_cell.angle_alpha   90.00
_cell.angle_beta   90.00
_cell.angle_gamma   90.00
#
_symmetry.space_group_name_H-M   'P 1'
#
loop_
_entity.id
_entity.type
_entity.pdbx_description
1 polymer ?
#
loop_
_entity_poly.entity_id
_entity_poly.type
_entity_poly.pdbx_seq_one_letter_code
_entity_poly.pdbx_strand_id
1 'polypeptide(L)' 'MTTLTLTFNGLPGEARRALGGLLRRYRSAYFVERSSNEFAVTADEATAAELARQPHWSTRPAPAPAR' A
#
# COMPACT_ATOMS: atom_id res chain seq x y z
N MET A 1 14.00 0.38 4.70
CA MET A 1 12.89 -0.12 3.87
C MET A 1 11.99 -0.97 4.75
N THR A 2 10.68 -0.79 4.64
CA THR A 2 9.66 -1.54 5.38
C THR A 2 8.63 -2.10 4.40
N THR A 3 7.97 -3.19 4.80
CA THR A 3 6.86 -3.76 4.05
C THR A 3 5.58 -3.61 4.86
N LEU A 4 4.52 -3.15 4.19
CA LEU A 4 3.20 -3.00 4.76
C LEU A 4 2.15 -3.56 3.81
N THR A 5 1.06 -4.06 4.37
CA THR A 5 -0.15 -4.39 3.63
C THR A 5 -0.98 -3.11 3.49
N LEU A 6 -1.33 -2.78 2.26
CA LEU A 6 -2.17 -1.65 1.89
C LEU A 6 -3.50 -2.21 1.36
N THR A 7 -4.58 -1.94 2.08
CA THR A 7 -5.93 -2.40 1.76
C THR A 7 -6.77 -1.22 1.29
N PHE A 8 -7.41 -1.33 0.13
CA PHE A 8 -8.33 -0.33 -0.39
C PHE A 8 -9.70 -0.49 0.28
N ASN A 9 -10.24 0.60 0.82
CA ASN A 9 -11.49 0.61 1.57
C ASN A 9 -12.73 0.90 0.70
N GLY A 10 -12.54 1.22 -0.59
CA GLY A 10 -13.62 1.46 -1.54
C GLY A 10 -14.07 0.22 -2.30
N LEU A 11 -14.79 0.42 -3.40
CA LEU A 11 -15.25 -0.68 -4.25
C LEU A 11 -14.06 -1.41 -4.90
N PRO A 12 -14.05 -2.76 -4.96
CA PRO A 12 -12.91 -3.51 -5.50
C PRO A 12 -12.52 -3.14 -6.93
N GLY A 13 -13.49 -2.75 -7.78
CA GLY A 13 -13.22 -2.30 -9.15
C GLY A 13 -12.48 -0.96 -9.26
N GLU A 14 -12.40 -0.19 -8.18
CA GLU A 14 -11.74 1.11 -8.14
C GLU A 14 -10.32 1.06 -7.56
N ALA A 15 -9.97 -0.02 -6.87
CA ALA A 15 -8.68 -0.18 -6.20
C ALA A 15 -7.49 0.03 -7.15
N ARG A 16 -7.53 -0.58 -8.34
CA ARG A 16 -6.46 -0.41 -9.36
C ARG A 16 -6.37 1.02 -9.89
N ARG A 17 -7.51 1.72 -10.06
CA ARG A 17 -7.52 3.12 -10.49
C ARG A 17 -6.93 4.03 -9.41
N ALA A 18 -7.33 3.82 -8.15
CA ALA A 18 -6.78 4.54 -7.01
C ALA A 18 -5.28 4.25 -6.84
N LEU A 19 -4.85 2.99 -7.03
CA LEU A 19 -3.45 2.58 -6.97
C LEU A 19 -2.59 3.31 -8.01
N GLY A 20 -3.11 3.52 -9.21
CA GLY A 20 -2.44 4.32 -10.25
C GLY A 20 -2.12 5.75 -9.80
N GLY A 21 -2.91 6.33 -8.89
CA GLY A 21 -2.59 7.59 -8.23
C GLY A 21 -1.36 7.48 -7.32
N LEU A 22 -1.30 6.44 -6.50
CA LEU A 22 -0.20 6.19 -5.58
C LEU A 22 1.11 5.87 -6.32
N LEU A 23 1.08 5.03 -7.36
CA LEU A 23 2.26 4.68 -8.16
C LEU A 23 2.93 5.91 -8.80
N ARG A 24 2.14 6.90 -9.21
CA ARG A 24 2.67 8.15 -9.79
C ARG A 24 3.31 9.05 -8.74
N ARG A 25 2.76 9.08 -7.52
CA ARG A 25 3.21 9.92 -6.41
C ARG A 25 4.40 9.33 -5.66
N TYR A 26 4.41 8.01 -5.47
CA TYR A 26 5.39 7.28 -4.66
C TYR A 26 6.24 6.36 -5.54
N ARG A 27 7.11 6.96 -6.37
CA ARG A 27 7.91 6.21 -7.36
C ARG A 27 8.97 5.28 -6.76
N SER A 28 9.35 5.50 -5.50
CA SER A 28 10.27 4.65 -4.75
C SER A 28 9.60 3.42 -4.11
N ALA A 29 8.26 3.36 -4.10
CA ALA A 29 7.52 2.27 -3.51
C ALA A 29 7.21 1.17 -4.54
N TYR A 30 7.36 -0.08 -4.10
CA TYR A 30 7.05 -1.26 -4.88
C TYR A 30 5.75 -1.87 -4.39
N PHE A 31 4.78 -2.08 -5.29
CA PHE A 31 3.44 -2.56 -4.96
C PHE A 31 3.21 -3.92 -5.63
N VAL A 32 2.75 -4.91 -4.87
CA VAL A 32 2.41 -6.26 -5.32
C VAL A 32 0.96 -6.54 -4.98
N GLU A 33 0.12 -6.78 -5.99
CA GLU A 33 -1.28 -7.18 -5.78
C GLU A 33 -1.35 -8.57 -5.13
N ARG A 34 -2.03 -8.67 -3.99
CA ARG A 34 -2.35 -9.93 -3.29
C ARG A 34 -3.78 -10.37 -3.59
N SER A 35 -4.69 -9.42 -3.61
CA SER A 35 -6.12 -9.57 -3.90
C SER A 35 -6.66 -8.30 -4.56
N SER A 36 -7.90 -8.33 -5.06
CA SER A 36 -8.53 -7.19 -5.76
C SER A 36 -8.54 -5.86 -5.01
N ASN A 37 -8.40 -5.88 -3.67
CA ASN A 37 -8.34 -4.70 -2.82
C ASN A 37 -7.11 -4.70 -1.89
N GLU A 38 -6.18 -5.64 -2.00
CA GLU A 38 -5.06 -5.76 -1.07
C GLU A 38 -3.73 -5.83 -1.81
N PHE A 39 -2.77 -5.02 -1.36
CA PHE A 39 -1.46 -4.87 -1.98
C PHE A 39 -0.38 -4.96 -0.90
N ALA A 40 0.65 -5.76 -1.14
CA ALA A 40 1.88 -5.68 -0.36
C ALA A 40 2.73 -4.53 -0.92
N VAL A 41 3.17 -3.62 -0.06
CA VAL A 41 3.92 -2.43 -0.44
C VAL A 41 5.24 -2.39 0.29
N THR A 42 6.34 -2.34 -0.45
CA THR A 42 7.68 -2.14 0.10
C THR A 42 8.15 -0.73 -0.23
N ALA A 43 8.47 0.06 0.80
CA ALA A 43 8.88 1.45 0.65
C ALA A 43 9.85 1.89 1.75
N ASP A 44 10.39 3.10 1.65
CA ASP A 44 11.05 3.76 2.79
C ASP A 44 10.02 4.17 3.87
N GLU A 45 10.50 4.48 5.08
CA GLU A 45 9.64 4.79 6.23
C GLU A 45 8.80 6.06 6.02
N ALA A 46 9.35 7.07 5.34
CA ALA A 46 8.62 8.31 5.05
C ALA A 46 7.45 8.03 4.10
N THR A 47 7.70 7.30 3.02
CA THR A 47 6.68 6.87 2.07
C THR A 47 5.64 5.96 2.73
N ALA A 48 6.05 5.04 3.59
CA ALA A 48 5.13 4.20 4.37
C ALA A 48 4.22 5.03 5.28
N ALA A 49 4.76 6.04 5.97
CA ALA A 49 3.99 6.95 6.82
C ALA A 49 3.03 7.85 6.02
N GLU A 50 3.36 8.20 4.78
CA GLU A 50 2.46 8.92 3.86
C GLU A 50 1.36 8.01 3.31
N LEU A 51 1.67 6.75 3.00
CA LEU A 51 0.68 5.75 2.58
C LEU A 51 -0.34 5.45 3.67
N ALA A 52 0.10 5.43 4.93
CA ALA A 52 -0.77 5.26 6.10
C ALA A 52 -1.78 6.41 6.30
N ARG A 53 -1.55 7.57 5.67
CA ARG A 53 -2.42 8.75 5.75
C ARG A 53 -3.39 8.88 4.57
N GLN A 54 -3.41 7.92 3.65
CA GLN A 54 -4.28 8.02 2.47
C GLN A 54 -5.75 7.73 2.84
N PRO A 55 -6.71 8.61 2.50
CA PRO A 55 -8.08 8.55 3.03
C PRO A 55 -8.88 7.31 2.61
N HIS A 56 -8.55 6.69 1.48
CA HIS A 56 -9.23 5.50 0.97
C HIS A 56 -8.47 4.19 1.21
N TRP A 57 -7.42 4.24 2.04
CA TRP A 57 -6.53 3.11 2.24
C TRP A 57 -6.29 2.87 3.72
N SER A 58 -6.29 1.60 4.09
CA SER A 58 -5.84 1.14 5.40
C SER A 58 -4.48 0.48 5.26
N THR A 59 -3.59 0.76 6.19
CA THR A 59 -2.26 0.15 6.24
C THR A 59 -2.13 -0.75 7.45
N ARG A 60 -1.61 -1.95 7.24
CA ARG A 60 -1.18 -2.85 8.31
C ARG A 60 0.32 -3.12 8.14
N PRO A 61 1.16 -2.93 9.17
CA PRO A 61 2.55 -3.34 9.11
C PRO A 61 2.63 -4.84 8.77
N ALA A 62 3.55 -5.23 7.88
CA ALA A 62 3.80 -6.66 7.71
C ALA A 62 4.26 -7.24 9.05
N PRO A 63 3.79 -8.43 9.45
CA PRO A 63 4.33 -9.09 10.64
C PRO A 63 5.84 -9.21 10.45
N ALA A 64 6.60 -8.74 11.44
CA ALA A 64 8.04 -8.92 11.44
C ALA A 64 8.33 -10.42 11.24
N PRO A 65 9.25 -10.80 10.34
CA PRO A 65 9.59 -12.20 10.18
C PRO A 65 9.99 -12.73 11.56
N ALA A 66 9.28 -13.77 12.01
CA ALA A 66 9.65 -14.47 13.24
C ALA A 66 11.10 -14.94 13.06
N ARG A 67 11.97 -14.45 13.96
CA ARG A 67 13.38 -14.84 14.01
C ARG A 67 13.52 -16.31 14.40
#